data_AF-A0A6A6UZT3-F1
#
_entry.id   AF-A0A6A6UZT3-F1
#
_cell.length_a   1.000
_cell.length_b   1.000
_cell.length_c   1.000
_cell.angle_alpha   90.00
_cell.angle_beta   90.00
_cell.angle_gamma   90.00
#
_symmetry.space_group_name_H-M   'P 1'
#
loop_
_entity.id
_entity.type
_entity.pdbx_description
1 polymer ?
#
loop_
_entity_poly.entity_id
_entity_poly.type
_entity_poly.pdbx_seq_one_letter_code
_entity_poly.pdbx_strand_id
1 'polypeptide(L)'
;MIALVFDQLNIRLRHTLTKGEKKAYINAELCLMKRKATAGLPHARTKFDELQETHVILSEVVHHVGAFLPFHRYLMWAHEYLLRTECKYTGTQPYWQEQADAGNFLGSPLLDPDTGFGGNGRAGDGCITNGPFANYVNPLGPGYNVSDHCIYRRVDETVSLRAGQQFVDECMAFNTFEQAWPCMEFWPHRAGHGGVNGLVSLSSP
;
A
#
# COMPACT_ATOMS: atom_id res chain seq x y z
N MET A 1 -3.21 27.56 11.96
CA MET A 1 -1.93 26.87 11.66
C MET A 1 -2.13 25.47 11.03
N ILE A 2 -3.31 25.16 10.47
CA ILE A 2 -3.65 23.84 9.89
C ILE A 2 -3.63 23.86 8.35
N ALA A 3 -3.66 25.04 7.72
CA ALA A 3 -3.68 25.21 6.27
C ALA A 3 -2.32 25.05 5.56
N LEU A 4 -1.22 24.82 6.29
CA LEU A 4 0.13 24.71 5.71
C LEU A 4 0.65 23.26 5.55
N VAL A 5 -0.09 22.26 6.03
CA VAL A 5 0.35 20.84 5.99
C VAL A 5 -0.21 20.09 4.77
N PHE A 6 -1.25 20.62 4.12
CA PHE A 6 -1.92 19.92 3.00
C PHE A 6 -1.24 20.07 1.64
N ASP A 7 -0.21 20.91 1.51
CA ASP A 7 0.44 21.26 0.24
C ASP A 7 1.79 20.53 0.01
N GLN A 8 2.11 19.50 0.81
CA GLN A 8 3.45 18.87 0.82
C GLN A 8 3.53 17.46 0.23
N LEU A 9 2.43 16.84 -0.15
CA LEU A 9 2.46 15.54 -0.83
C LEU A 9 2.80 15.77 -2.31
N ASN A 10 4.09 15.91 -2.60
CA ASN A 10 4.59 15.80 -3.96
C ASN A 10 4.53 14.31 -4.34
N ILE A 11 3.45 13.90 -5.00
CA ILE A 11 3.21 12.52 -5.44
C ILE A 11 3.43 12.43 -6.95
N ARG A 12 4.20 11.44 -7.41
CA ARG A 12 4.43 11.20 -8.85
C ARG A 12 3.99 9.82 -9.28
N LEU A 13 3.50 9.73 -10.52
CA LEU A 13 3.21 8.47 -11.21
C LEU A 13 4.45 7.58 -11.20
N ARG A 14 4.35 6.38 -10.61
CA ARG A 14 5.50 5.47 -10.53
C ARG A 14 6.11 5.17 -11.90
N HIS A 15 5.29 5.03 -12.94
CA HIS A 15 5.76 4.72 -14.29
C HIS A 15 6.61 5.85 -14.89
N THR A 16 6.45 7.09 -14.42
CA THR A 16 7.25 8.26 -14.84
C THR A 16 8.57 8.39 -14.09
N LEU A 17 8.81 7.57 -13.06
CA LEU A 17 10.07 7.54 -12.35
C LEU A 17 11.14 6.80 -13.16
N THR A 18 12.34 7.36 -13.16
CA THR A 18 13.54 6.70 -13.68
C THR A 18 13.84 5.42 -12.87
N LYS A 19 14.63 4.51 -13.44
CA LYS A 19 15.10 3.31 -12.72
C LYS A 19 15.82 3.67 -11.41
N GLY A 20 16.58 4.77 -11.41
CA GLY A 20 17.28 5.27 -10.22
C GLY A 20 16.31 5.73 -9.13
N GLU A 21 15.28 6.50 -9.48
CA GLU A 21 14.24 6.95 -8.54
C GLU A 21 13.43 5.76 -7.98
N LYS A 22 13.05 4.79 -8.80
CA LYS A 22 12.37 3.56 -8.35
C LYS A 22 13.20 2.80 -7.31
N LYS A 23 14.51 2.63 -7.59
CA LYS A 23 15.45 1.98 -6.66
C LYS A 23 15.67 2.79 -5.39
N ALA A 24 15.75 4.12 -5.49
CA ALA A 24 15.90 4.99 -4.32
C ALA A 24 14.71 4.85 -3.35
N TYR A 25 13.48 4.78 -3.87
CA TYR A 25 12.29 4.52 -3.07
C TYR A 25 12.34 3.13 -2.41
N ILE A 26 12.60 2.07 -3.19
CA ILE A 26 12.72 0.70 -2.68
C ILE A 26 13.78 0.60 -1.56
N ASN A 27 14.93 1.25 -1.74
CA ASN A 27 15.99 1.25 -0.73
C ASN A 27 15.56 1.96 0.58
N ALA A 28 14.73 3.00 0.48
CA ALA A 28 14.17 3.68 1.64
C ALA A 28 13.15 2.80 2.38
N GLU A 29 12.29 2.07 1.66
CA GLU A 29 11.40 1.07 2.26
C GLU A 29 12.18 -0.01 3.00
N LEU A 30 13.17 -0.62 2.34
CA LEU A 30 14.03 -1.64 2.94
C LEU A 30 14.80 -1.12 4.16
N CYS A 31 15.10 0.18 4.19
CA CYS A 31 15.66 0.82 5.38
C CYS A 31 14.62 0.87 6.51
N LEU A 32 13.38 1.32 6.26
CA LEU A 32 12.33 1.34 7.29
C LEU A 32 12.03 -0.05 7.85
N MET A 33 12.02 -1.07 6.99
CA MET A 33 11.88 -2.48 7.34
C MET A 33 13.08 -3.07 8.12
N LYS A 34 14.12 -2.26 8.39
CA LYS A 34 15.26 -2.63 9.24
C LYS A 34 15.41 -1.71 10.46
N ARG A 35 14.79 -0.53 10.44
CA ARG A 35 14.84 0.42 11.56
C ARG A 35 13.98 -0.13 12.69
N LYS A 36 14.54 -0.18 13.90
CA LYS A 36 13.86 -0.69 15.09
C LYS A 36 12.59 0.14 15.39
N ALA A 37 11.51 -0.53 15.76
CA ALA A 37 10.32 0.10 16.32
C ALA A 37 10.63 0.87 17.62
N THR A 38 10.02 2.04 17.79
CA THR A 38 10.10 2.92 18.98
C THR A 38 8.75 3.48 19.46
N ALA A 39 7.64 3.17 18.80
CA ALA A 39 6.29 3.63 19.13
C ALA A 39 5.66 2.84 20.29
N GLY A 40 6.30 1.74 20.73
CA GLY A 40 5.81 0.91 21.84
C GLY A 40 4.64 0.00 21.48
N LEU A 41 4.42 -0.25 20.18
CA LEU A 41 3.43 -1.22 19.72
C LEU A 41 3.96 -2.65 19.98
N PRO A 42 3.14 -3.56 20.54
CA PRO A 42 3.60 -4.83 21.10
C PRO A 42 4.09 -5.84 20.05
N HIS A 43 3.62 -5.76 18.81
CA HIS A 43 3.95 -6.75 17.78
C HIS A 43 4.88 -6.20 16.68
N ALA A 44 5.03 -4.87 16.60
CA ALA A 44 5.93 -4.20 15.68
C ALA A 44 7.40 -4.41 16.05
N ARG A 45 8.20 -4.93 15.11
CA ARG A 45 9.66 -5.09 15.26
C ARG A 45 10.40 -3.93 14.61
N THR A 46 9.84 -3.41 13.52
CA THR A 46 10.43 -2.37 12.69
C THR A 46 9.55 -1.14 12.59
N LYS A 47 10.10 -0.02 12.11
CA LYS A 47 9.34 1.19 11.78
C LYS A 47 8.27 0.95 10.72
N PHE A 48 8.51 0.01 9.81
CA PHE A 48 7.51 -0.41 8.83
C PHE A 48 6.37 -1.18 9.52
N ASP A 49 6.68 -2.09 10.44
CA ASP A 49 5.66 -2.82 11.20
C ASP A 49 4.79 -1.88 12.06
N GLU A 50 5.31 -0.74 12.51
CA GLU A 50 4.51 0.24 13.27
C GLU A 50 3.36 0.83 12.44
N LEU A 51 3.62 1.11 11.16
CA LEU A 51 2.60 1.58 10.23
C LEU A 51 1.56 0.48 10.00
N GLN A 52 2.01 -0.77 9.83
CA GLN A 52 1.13 -1.92 9.64
C GLN A 52 0.27 -2.20 10.87
N GLU A 53 0.86 -2.29 12.07
CA GLU A 53 0.13 -2.58 13.30
C GLU A 53 -0.86 -1.45 13.62
N THR A 54 -0.48 -0.20 13.38
CA THR A 54 -1.39 0.96 13.51
C THR A 54 -2.60 0.82 12.59
N HIS A 55 -2.39 0.42 11.33
CA HIS A 55 -3.49 0.16 10.40
C HIS A 55 -4.38 -0.99 10.87
N VAL A 56 -3.78 -2.11 11.31
CA VAL A 56 -4.50 -3.29 11.81
C VAL A 56 -5.37 -2.93 13.01
N ILE A 57 -4.81 -2.31 14.06
CA ILE A 57 -5.57 -2.02 15.29
C ILE A 57 -6.68 -0.98 15.10
N LEU A 58 -6.52 -0.07 14.12
CA LEU A 58 -7.51 0.97 13.82
C LEU A 58 -8.50 0.58 12.72
N SER A 59 -8.36 -0.59 12.09
CA SER A 59 -9.12 -0.97 10.89
C SER A 59 -10.64 -0.79 11.05
N GLU A 60 -11.22 -1.19 12.19
CA GLU A 60 -12.67 -1.10 12.48
C GLU A 60 -13.20 0.34 12.61
N VAL A 61 -12.32 1.31 12.91
CA VAL A 61 -12.71 2.71 13.14
C VAL A 61 -12.26 3.64 12.03
N VAL A 62 -11.63 3.10 10.98
CA VAL A 62 -11.14 3.87 9.82
C VAL A 62 -11.67 3.35 8.48
N HIS A 63 -12.27 2.15 8.43
CA HIS A 63 -12.98 1.64 7.26
C HIS A 63 -14.48 1.74 7.43
N HIS A 64 -15.23 1.87 6.33
CA HIS A 64 -16.68 2.00 6.31
C HIS A 64 -17.21 3.20 7.10
N VAL A 65 -16.38 4.24 7.22
CA VAL A 65 -16.67 5.50 7.90
C VAL A 65 -16.12 6.68 7.12
N GLY A 66 -16.64 7.89 7.36
CA GLY A 66 -16.15 9.12 6.73
C GLY A 66 -14.68 9.46 7.06
N ALA A 67 -14.07 8.80 8.05
CA ALA A 67 -12.65 8.94 8.35
C ALA A 67 -11.73 8.17 7.37
N PHE A 68 -12.27 7.32 6.49
CA PHE A 68 -11.50 6.47 5.57
C PHE A 68 -10.47 7.25 4.75
N LEU A 69 -10.90 8.19 3.92
CA LEU A 69 -10.00 8.98 3.07
C LEU A 69 -9.00 9.84 3.88
N PRO A 70 -9.39 10.61 4.91
CA PRO A 70 -8.43 11.42 5.66
C PRO A 70 -7.46 10.60 6.50
N PHE A 71 -7.87 9.46 7.08
CA PHE A 71 -6.97 8.58 7.83
C PHE A 71 -5.89 8.01 6.92
N HIS A 72 -6.25 7.45 5.77
CA HIS A 72 -5.29 6.88 4.82
C HIS A 72 -4.35 7.94 4.24
N ARG A 73 -4.85 9.16 3.98
CA ARG A 73 -4.00 10.29 3.59
C ARG A 73 -2.96 10.61 4.67
N TYR A 74 -3.37 10.63 5.94
CA TYR A 74 -2.46 10.88 7.05
C TYR A 74 -1.44 9.75 7.24
N LEU A 75 -1.87 8.48 7.12
CA LEU A 75 -0.99 7.32 7.19
C LEU A 75 0.08 7.37 6.09
N MET A 76 -0.29 7.79 4.87
CA MET A 76 0.66 7.93 3.78
C MET A 76 1.62 9.11 3.95
N TRP A 77 1.15 10.22 4.52
CA TRP A 77 2.03 11.31 4.91
C TRP A 77 3.03 10.86 6.00
N ALA A 78 2.57 10.09 7.00
CA ALA A 78 3.43 9.57 8.07
C ALA A 78 4.47 8.59 7.51
N HIS A 79 4.09 7.74 6.56
CA HIS A 79 5.02 6.86 5.84
C HIS A 79 6.09 7.66 5.10
N GLU A 80 5.71 8.66 4.31
CA GLU A 80 6.66 9.53 3.62
C GLU A 80 7.58 10.27 4.62
N TYR A 81 7.02 10.79 5.71
CA TYR A 81 7.78 11.44 6.76
C TYR A 81 8.85 10.50 7.33
N LEU A 82 8.51 9.24 7.62
CA LEU A 82 9.47 8.24 8.10
C LEU A 82 10.53 7.91 7.05
N LEU A 83 10.16 7.74 5.77
CA LEU A 83 11.13 7.54 4.69
C LEU A 83 12.16 8.69 4.64
N ARG A 84 11.70 9.94 4.77
CA ARG A 84 12.55 11.14 4.74
C ARG A 84 13.43 11.26 5.98
N THR A 85 12.87 11.06 7.17
CA THR A 85 13.54 11.35 8.44
C THR A 85 14.39 10.20 8.97
N GLU A 86 13.92 8.96 8.83
CA GLU A 86 14.63 7.76 9.33
C GLU A 86 15.57 7.15 8.29
N CYS A 87 15.26 7.37 7.00
CA CYS A 87 15.94 6.73 5.88
C CYS A 87 16.52 7.71 4.86
N LYS A 88 16.45 9.03 5.13
CA LYS A 88 17.04 10.09 4.30
C LYS A 88 16.54 10.06 2.85
N TYR A 89 15.32 9.58 2.63
CA TYR A 89 14.72 9.59 1.30
C TYR A 89 14.48 11.03 0.84
N THR A 90 15.01 11.40 -0.31
CA THR A 90 14.87 12.75 -0.87
C THR A 90 13.91 12.80 -2.05
N GLY A 91 13.45 11.64 -2.54
CA GLY A 91 12.51 11.53 -3.65
C GLY A 91 11.08 11.90 -3.27
N THR A 92 10.13 11.44 -4.06
CA THR A 92 8.68 11.66 -3.96
C THR A 92 7.99 10.36 -3.58
N GLN A 93 6.85 10.42 -2.89
CA GLN A 93 6.01 9.23 -2.73
C GLN A 93 5.45 8.82 -4.10
N PRO A 94 5.77 7.62 -4.62
CA PRO A 94 5.21 7.14 -5.88
C PRO A 94 3.76 6.72 -5.68
N TYR A 95 2.91 6.94 -6.70
CA TYR A 95 1.61 6.29 -6.78
C TYR A 95 1.51 5.31 -7.95
N TRP A 96 0.73 4.26 -7.75
CA TRP A 96 0.34 3.32 -8.79
C TRP A 96 -0.98 3.76 -9.41
N GLN A 97 -0.98 3.97 -10.73
CA GLN A 97 -2.19 4.20 -11.50
C GLN A 97 -2.75 2.84 -11.96
N GLU A 98 -3.47 2.16 -11.06
CA GLU A 98 -4.01 0.81 -11.25
C GLU A 98 -4.88 0.68 -12.51
N GLN A 99 -5.54 1.76 -12.93
CA GLN A 99 -6.37 1.83 -14.13
C GLN A 99 -5.62 1.41 -15.39
N ALA A 100 -4.31 1.68 -15.45
CA ALA A 100 -3.46 1.34 -16.59
C ALA A 100 -3.16 -0.17 -16.68
N ASP A 101 -3.28 -0.88 -15.57
CA ASP A 101 -2.95 -2.31 -15.44
C ASP A 101 -4.19 -3.17 -15.15
N ALA A 102 -5.41 -2.60 -15.13
CA ALA A 102 -6.63 -3.31 -14.76
C ALA A 102 -6.86 -4.56 -15.61
N GLY A 103 -7.04 -5.72 -14.96
CA GLY A 103 -7.14 -7.03 -15.61
C GLY A 103 -5.81 -7.65 -16.05
N ASN A 104 -4.69 -6.97 -15.79
CA ASN A 104 -3.33 -7.45 -16.07
C ASN A 104 -2.30 -6.92 -15.04
N PHE A 105 -2.62 -6.99 -13.74
CA PHE A 105 -1.74 -6.60 -12.65
C PHE A 105 -0.40 -7.35 -12.68
N LEU A 106 -0.37 -8.64 -13.06
CA LEU A 106 0.88 -9.39 -13.23
C LEU A 106 1.77 -8.85 -14.34
N GLY A 107 1.20 -8.22 -15.36
CA GLY A 107 1.93 -7.53 -16.42
C GLY A 107 2.44 -6.15 -16.02
N SER A 108 2.02 -5.62 -14.85
CA SER A 108 2.41 -4.29 -14.40
C SER A 108 3.91 -4.20 -14.10
N PRO A 109 4.60 -3.12 -14.54
CA PRO A 109 5.96 -2.81 -14.08
C PRO A 109 6.07 -2.60 -12.57
N LEU A 110 4.95 -2.47 -11.84
CA LEU A 110 4.94 -2.46 -10.38
C LEU A 110 5.43 -3.79 -9.80
N LEU A 111 5.09 -4.92 -10.44
CA LEU A 111 5.42 -6.27 -9.98
C LEU A 111 6.70 -6.83 -10.62
N ASP A 112 7.50 -5.96 -11.25
CA ASP A 112 8.84 -6.27 -11.73
C ASP A 112 9.78 -6.63 -10.56
N PRO A 113 10.59 -7.68 -10.66
CA PRO A 113 11.50 -8.07 -9.57
C PRO A 113 12.67 -7.11 -9.35
N ASP A 114 13.12 -6.37 -10.37
CA ASP A 114 14.33 -5.54 -10.26
C ASP A 114 14.05 -4.08 -9.89
N THR A 115 12.96 -3.52 -10.42
CA THR A 115 12.56 -2.12 -10.29
C THR A 115 11.16 -1.94 -9.70
N GLY A 116 10.48 -3.05 -9.39
CA GLY A 116 9.17 -3.12 -8.74
C GLY A 116 9.26 -3.72 -7.34
N PHE A 117 8.14 -4.31 -6.89
CA PHE A 117 7.96 -4.87 -5.55
C PHE A 117 8.07 -6.41 -5.53
N GLY A 118 8.55 -7.02 -6.62
CA GLY A 118 8.52 -8.47 -6.81
C GLY A 118 7.20 -8.96 -7.39
N GLY A 119 7.24 -10.11 -8.04
CA GLY A 119 6.13 -10.69 -8.78
C GLY A 119 5.07 -11.35 -7.89
N ASN A 120 4.38 -12.34 -8.48
CA ASN A 120 3.37 -13.11 -7.78
C ASN A 120 3.96 -14.05 -6.71
N GLY A 121 3.08 -14.58 -5.88
CA GLY A 121 3.40 -15.65 -4.95
C GLY A 121 3.69 -16.99 -5.63
N ARG A 122 4.55 -17.78 -4.99
CA ARG A 122 4.75 -19.20 -5.29
C ARG A 122 3.44 -19.98 -5.13
N ALA A 123 3.23 -20.98 -5.98
CA ALA A 123 2.12 -21.92 -5.84
C ALA A 123 2.17 -22.64 -4.47
N GLY A 124 1.02 -22.79 -3.82
CA GLY A 124 0.92 -23.34 -2.46
C GLY A 124 0.75 -22.22 -1.43
N ASP A 125 1.84 -21.70 -0.88
CA ASP A 125 1.83 -20.73 0.22
C ASP A 125 1.58 -19.28 -0.23
N GLY A 126 1.83 -18.95 -1.50
CA GLY A 126 1.70 -17.60 -2.03
C GLY A 126 2.90 -16.70 -1.68
N CYS A 127 3.96 -17.21 -1.06
CA CYS A 127 5.12 -16.39 -0.71
C CYS A 127 5.75 -15.80 -1.96
N ILE A 128 6.08 -14.50 -1.93
CA ILE A 128 6.83 -13.88 -3.01
C ILE A 128 8.26 -14.44 -2.99
N THR A 129 8.78 -14.84 -4.15
CA THR A 129 10.08 -15.53 -4.25
C THR A 129 11.17 -14.70 -4.90
N ASN A 130 10.84 -13.49 -5.36
CA ASN A 130 11.75 -12.59 -6.04
C ASN A 130 11.53 -11.14 -5.64
N GLY A 131 12.46 -10.29 -6.06
CA GLY A 131 12.45 -8.87 -5.78
C GLY A 131 12.89 -8.50 -4.37
N PRO A 132 12.92 -7.18 -4.09
CA PRO A 132 13.61 -6.62 -2.92
C PRO A 132 13.03 -7.09 -1.57
N PHE A 133 11.76 -7.50 -1.54
CA PHE A 133 11.02 -7.80 -0.32
C PHE A 133 10.87 -9.30 0.00
N ALA A 134 11.39 -10.19 -0.84
CA ALA A 134 11.14 -11.64 -0.74
C ALA A 134 11.59 -12.28 0.59
N ASN A 135 12.61 -11.71 1.23
CA ASN A 135 13.19 -12.24 2.46
C ASN A 135 12.70 -11.53 3.73
N TYR A 136 11.69 -10.66 3.63
CA TYR A 136 11.11 -10.02 4.82
C TYR A 136 10.26 -11.02 5.60
N VAL A 137 10.51 -11.13 6.90
CA VAL A 137 9.70 -11.93 7.83
C VAL A 137 8.70 -10.98 8.49
N ASN A 138 7.47 -11.00 7.97
CA ASN A 138 6.38 -10.15 8.41
C ASN A 138 5.71 -10.77 9.65
N PRO A 139 5.56 -10.02 10.77
CA PRO A 139 4.96 -10.55 12.00
C PRO A 139 3.43 -10.37 12.08
N LEU A 140 2.84 -9.55 11.20
CA LEU A 140 1.46 -9.07 11.31
C LEU A 140 0.56 -9.64 10.22
N GLY A 141 -0.53 -10.28 10.60
CA GLY A 141 -1.55 -10.83 9.72
C GLY A 141 -1.49 -12.35 9.54
N PRO A 142 -2.41 -12.92 8.73
CA PRO A 142 -3.54 -12.23 8.08
C PRO A 142 -4.52 -11.60 9.08
N GLY A 143 -5.12 -10.47 8.71
CA GLY A 143 -6.03 -9.71 9.59
C GLY A 143 -5.36 -9.31 10.90
N TYR A 144 -5.97 -9.70 12.02
CA TYR A 144 -5.49 -9.41 13.39
C TYR A 144 -4.49 -10.44 13.94
N ASN A 145 -4.14 -11.47 13.18
CA ASN A 145 -3.23 -12.51 13.66
C ASN A 145 -1.81 -11.97 13.84
N VAL A 146 -1.08 -12.53 14.80
CA VAL A 146 0.34 -12.23 15.02
C VAL A 146 1.13 -13.53 14.85
N SER A 147 1.79 -13.67 13.72
CA SER A 147 2.56 -14.86 13.38
C SER A 147 3.61 -14.54 12.33
N ASP A 148 4.79 -15.16 12.42
CA ASP A 148 5.85 -14.93 11.44
C ASP A 148 5.52 -15.63 10.12
N HIS A 149 5.56 -14.87 9.03
CA HIS A 149 5.34 -15.37 7.69
C HIS A 149 6.07 -14.51 6.65
N CYS A 150 6.18 -15.03 5.43
CA CYS A 150 6.66 -14.27 4.28
C CYS A 150 5.62 -13.21 3.87
N ILE A 151 6.03 -12.21 3.10
CA ILE A 151 5.05 -11.46 2.29
C ILE A 151 4.49 -12.44 1.23
N TYR A 152 3.16 -12.52 1.12
CA TYR A 152 2.50 -13.39 0.15
C TYR A 152 1.50 -12.63 -0.71
N ARG A 153 1.40 -13.02 -1.99
CA ARG A 153 0.52 -12.44 -3.01
C ARG A 153 -0.17 -13.54 -3.79
N ARG A 154 -1.40 -13.27 -4.23
CA ARG A 154 -2.20 -14.20 -5.04
C ARG A 154 -2.99 -13.40 -6.07
N VAL A 155 -2.26 -12.76 -6.99
CA VAL A 155 -2.87 -11.76 -7.90
C VAL A 155 -4.12 -12.33 -8.57
N ASP A 156 -5.21 -11.60 -8.45
CA ASP A 156 -6.51 -11.92 -9.00
C ASP A 156 -6.86 -10.90 -10.09
N GLU A 157 -6.62 -11.30 -11.34
CA GLU A 157 -6.88 -10.45 -12.49
C GLU A 157 -8.37 -10.13 -12.65
N THR A 158 -9.26 -11.03 -12.22
CA THR A 158 -10.71 -10.82 -12.30
C THR A 158 -11.15 -9.71 -11.36
N VAL A 159 -10.60 -9.68 -10.15
CA VAL A 159 -10.85 -8.59 -9.19
C VAL A 159 -10.19 -7.30 -9.67
N SER A 160 -8.96 -7.38 -10.20
CA SER A 160 -8.22 -6.20 -10.66
C SER A 160 -8.91 -5.44 -11.81
N LEU A 161 -9.77 -6.08 -12.60
CA LEU A 161 -10.59 -5.41 -13.62
C LEU A 161 -11.42 -4.26 -13.04
N ARG A 162 -11.80 -4.34 -11.76
CA ARG A 162 -12.56 -3.31 -11.05
C ARG A 162 -11.74 -2.06 -10.72
N ALA A 163 -10.43 -2.08 -10.97
CA ALA A 163 -9.58 -0.90 -10.86
C ALA A 163 -9.63 -0.02 -12.13
N GLY A 164 -10.38 -0.42 -13.16
CA GLY A 164 -10.50 0.32 -14.42
C GLY A 164 -11.05 1.73 -14.26
N GLN A 165 -10.68 2.64 -15.18
CA GLN A 165 -11.01 4.06 -15.14
C GLN A 165 -12.51 4.35 -14.95
N GLN A 166 -13.38 3.54 -15.56
CA GLN A 166 -14.84 3.68 -15.45
C GLN A 166 -15.34 3.70 -13.99
N PHE A 167 -14.73 2.92 -13.10
CA PHE A 167 -15.13 2.86 -11.69
C PHE A 167 -14.63 4.07 -10.90
N VAL A 168 -13.50 4.64 -11.31
CA VAL A 168 -13.01 5.91 -10.76
C VAL A 168 -13.92 7.05 -11.21
N ASP A 169 -14.26 7.11 -12.50
CA ASP A 169 -15.13 8.13 -13.06
C ASP A 169 -16.52 8.11 -12.40
N GLU A 170 -17.07 6.91 -12.13
CA GLU A 170 -18.32 6.73 -11.38
C GLU A 170 -18.24 7.39 -10.00
N CYS A 171 -17.20 7.12 -9.23
CA CYS A 171 -17.05 7.69 -7.89
C CYS A 171 -16.75 9.19 -7.90
N MET A 172 -16.04 9.68 -8.92
CA MET A 172 -15.72 11.10 -9.07
C MET A 172 -16.90 11.93 -9.60
N ALA A 173 -17.98 11.29 -10.07
CA ALA A 173 -19.20 11.97 -10.49
C ALA A 173 -20.09 12.44 -9.31
N PHE A 174 -19.82 11.98 -8.08
CA PHE A 174 -20.55 12.44 -6.90
C PHE A 174 -20.14 13.86 -6.50
N ASN A 175 -21.14 14.67 -6.09
CA ASN A 175 -20.94 16.08 -5.75
C ASN A 175 -20.63 16.34 -4.27
N THR A 176 -20.83 15.34 -3.40
CA THR A 176 -20.55 15.47 -1.96
C THR A 176 -19.59 14.39 -1.49
N PHE A 177 -18.84 14.73 -0.43
CA PHE A 177 -17.91 13.81 0.18
C PHE A 177 -18.61 12.54 0.68
N GLU A 178 -19.77 12.69 1.32
CA GLU A 178 -20.57 11.61 1.91
C GLU A 178 -21.02 10.56 0.89
N GLN A 179 -21.19 10.97 -0.37
CA GLN A 179 -21.52 10.07 -1.47
C GLN A 179 -20.28 9.47 -2.14
N ALA A 180 -19.19 10.24 -2.22
CA ALA A 180 -17.99 9.85 -2.93
C ALA A 180 -17.12 8.85 -2.16
N TRP A 181 -16.92 9.06 -0.84
CA TRP A 181 -16.02 8.21 -0.05
C TRP A 181 -16.44 6.72 0.01
N PRO A 182 -17.73 6.35 0.16
CA PRO A 182 -18.13 4.94 0.18
C PRO A 182 -17.90 4.28 -1.18
N CYS A 183 -18.14 5.02 -2.26
CA CYS A 183 -17.88 4.55 -3.62
C CYS A 183 -16.38 4.27 -3.83
N MET A 184 -15.51 5.21 -3.44
CA MET A 184 -14.06 5.04 -3.55
C MET A 184 -13.55 3.87 -2.73
N GLU A 185 -14.05 3.69 -1.51
CA GLU A 185 -13.68 2.56 -0.66
C GLU A 185 -14.15 1.23 -1.27
N PHE A 186 -15.36 1.18 -1.84
CA PHE A 186 -15.97 -0.03 -2.36
C PHE A 186 -15.40 -0.48 -3.72
N TRP A 187 -15.13 0.47 -4.62
CA TRP A 187 -14.69 0.17 -5.98
C TRP A 187 -13.16 0.18 -6.12
N PRO A 188 -12.48 1.32 -6.38
CA PRO A 188 -11.06 1.30 -6.72
C PRO A 188 -10.20 0.75 -5.57
N HIS A 189 -10.52 1.09 -4.32
CA HIS A 189 -9.76 0.60 -3.17
C HIS A 189 -9.85 -0.93 -3.00
N ARG A 190 -11.07 -1.51 -3.02
CA ARG A 190 -11.20 -2.98 -2.96
C ARG A 190 -10.59 -3.66 -4.17
N ALA A 191 -10.62 -3.03 -5.34
CA ALA A 191 -10.04 -3.59 -6.56
C ALA A 191 -8.52 -3.68 -6.49
N GLY A 192 -7.83 -2.64 -6.02
CA GLY A 192 -6.38 -2.66 -5.80
C GLY A 192 -5.98 -3.74 -4.79
N HIS A 193 -6.58 -3.71 -3.59
CA HIS A 193 -6.30 -4.69 -2.54
C HIS A 193 -6.62 -6.13 -2.95
N GLY A 194 -7.82 -6.35 -3.49
CA GLY A 194 -8.27 -7.68 -3.92
C GLY A 194 -7.57 -8.16 -5.18
N GLY A 195 -7.12 -7.25 -6.05
CA GLY A 195 -6.34 -7.57 -7.24
C GLY A 195 -4.93 -8.03 -6.90
N VAL A 196 -4.24 -7.40 -5.94
CA VAL A 196 -2.93 -7.90 -5.45
C VAL A 196 -3.13 -9.16 -4.57
N ASN A 197 -4.18 -9.15 -3.74
CA ASN A 197 -4.60 -10.23 -2.85
C ASN A 197 -3.48 -10.70 -1.89
N GLY A 198 -3.69 -11.84 -1.23
CA GLY A 198 -2.75 -12.38 -0.26
C GLY A 198 -2.73 -11.53 1.02
N LEU A 199 -1.54 -11.08 1.43
CA LEU A 199 -1.36 -10.37 2.70
C LEU A 199 -2.14 -9.05 2.77
N VAL A 200 -2.30 -8.38 1.62
CA VAL A 200 -3.01 -7.11 1.52
C VAL A 200 -4.49 -7.28 1.16
N SER A 201 -4.99 -8.52 1.12
CA SER A 201 -6.41 -8.75 0.90
C SER A 201 -7.23 -8.11 2.03
N LEU A 202 -8.39 -7.56 1.68
CA LEU A 202 -9.33 -7.04 2.65
C LEU A 202 -10.01 -8.21 3.35
N SER A 203 -9.31 -8.80 4.32
CA SER A 203 -9.86 -9.78 5.24
C SER A 203 -10.13 -9.09 6.58
N SER A 204 -11.34 -8.56 6.73
CA SER A 204 -11.97 -8.33 8.04
C SER A 204 -13.40 -8.87 7.93
N PRO A 205 -13.96 -9.43 9.03
CA PRO A 205 -14.99 -10.47 9.03
C PRO A 205 -16.28 -10.20 8.24
#